data_AF-A0A524K508-F1
#
_entry.id   AF-A0A524K508-F1
#
_cell.length_a   1.000
_cell.length_b   1.000
_cell.length_c   1.000
_cell.angle_alpha   90.00
_cell.angle_beta   90.00
_cell.angle_gamma   90.00
#
_symmetry.space_group_name_H-M   'P 1'
#
loop_
_entity.id
_entity.type
_entity.pdbx_description
1 polymer ?
#
loop_
_entity_poly.entity_id
_entity_poly.type
_entity_poly.pdbx_seq_one_letter_code
_entity_poly.pdbx_strand_id
1 'polypeptide(L)' 'MEYNLGGVRNHYYDMSYPYPRFWEIAAEVGNEVMIGIDAHRPMDFYDTKSIEEAIRYLSSIGIKVSQRKLKKRCL' A
#
# COMPACT_ATOMS: atom_id res chain seq x y z
N MET A 1 -6.82 2.57 6.34
CA MET A 1 -6.79 2.94 4.90
C MET A 1 -6.04 1.88 4.12
N GLU A 2 -6.08 1.92 2.79
CA GLU A 2 -5.38 0.98 1.90
C GLU A 2 -4.37 1.72 1.03
N TYR A 3 -3.14 1.21 0.98
CA TYR A 3 -2.12 1.60 0.02
C TYR A 3 -2.18 0.62 -1.16
N ASN A 4 -2.78 1.06 -2.27
CA ASN A 4 -3.06 0.28 -3.45
C ASN A 4 -1.84 0.18 -4.39
N LEU A 5 -1.33 -1.02 -4.65
CA LEU A 5 -0.17 -1.22 -5.52
C LEU A 5 -0.50 -1.16 -7.02
N GLY A 6 -1.76 -1.34 -7.41
CA GLY A 6 -2.21 -1.13 -8.79
C GLY A 6 -1.97 0.30 -9.25
N GLY A 7 -2.26 1.28 -8.39
CA GLY A 7 -1.93 2.68 -8.64
C GLY A 7 -0.42 2.94 -8.69
N VAL A 8 0.36 2.33 -7.78
CA VAL A 8 1.84 2.45 -7.76
C VAL A 8 2.46 1.96 -9.06
N ARG A 9 2.05 0.79 -9.56
CA ARG A 9 2.57 0.23 -10.81
C ARG A 9 2.20 1.03 -12.06
N ASN A 10 1.08 1.76 -11.99
CA ASN A 10 0.55 2.57 -13.09
C ASN A 10 0.70 4.07 -12.81
N HIS A 11 1.72 4.47 -12.04
CA HIS A 11 1.99 5.87 -11.76
C HIS A 11 2.60 6.54 -13.02
N TYR A 12 1.79 7.34 -13.72
CA TYR A 12 2.18 7.98 -14.98
C TYR A 12 2.57 9.46 -14.82
N TYR A 13 2.09 10.13 -13.78
CA TYR A 13 2.23 11.58 -13.57
C TYR A 13 2.42 11.91 -12.10
N ASP A 14 3.13 12.99 -11.78
CA ASP A 14 3.44 13.39 -10.39
C ASP A 14 2.20 13.71 -9.53
N MET A 15 1.05 13.96 -10.16
CA MET A 15 -0.25 14.18 -9.49
C MET A 15 -1.11 12.90 -9.42
N SER A 16 -0.58 11.77 -9.90
CA SER A 16 -1.28 10.48 -9.86
C SER A 16 -1.02 9.75 -8.55
N TYR A 17 -1.79 8.70 -8.31
CA TYR A 17 -1.63 7.88 -7.13
C TYR A 17 -0.32 7.07 -7.22
N PRO A 18 0.50 6.96 -6.15
CA PRO A 18 0.29 7.54 -4.82
C PRO A 18 0.77 9.00 -4.74
N TYR A 19 -0.15 9.93 -4.46
CA TYR A 19 0.25 11.33 -4.25
C TYR A 19 0.88 11.51 -2.86
N PRO A 20 2.17 11.92 -2.76
CA PRO A 20 2.90 11.86 -1.49
C PRO A 20 2.28 12.66 -0.34
N ARG A 21 1.74 13.85 -0.64
CA ARG A 21 1.17 14.74 0.39
C ARG A 21 -0.03 14.12 1.12
N PHE A 22 -0.81 13.28 0.43
CA PHE A 22 -1.89 12.55 1.07
C PHE A 22 -1.37 11.60 2.16
N TRP A 23 -0.28 10.88 1.86
CA TRP A 23 0.31 9.91 2.77
C TRP A 23 1.03 10.55 3.96
N GLU A 24 1.65 11.72 3.76
CA GLU A 24 2.17 12.53 4.87
C GLU A 24 1.07 12.92 5.86
N ILE A 25 -0.07 13.42 5.37
CA ILE A 25 -1.22 13.76 6.22
C ILE A 25 -1.78 12.51 6.90
N ALA A 26 -1.86 11.39 6.19
CA ALA A 26 -2.29 10.12 6.76
C ALA A 26 -1.40 9.67 7.93
N ALA A 27 -0.08 9.91 7.82
CA ALA A 27 0.88 9.65 8.87
C ALA A 27 0.70 10.59 10.06
N GLU A 28 0.56 11.90 9.83
CA GLU A 28 0.33 12.92 10.87
C GLU A 28 -0.93 12.62 11.71
N VAL A 29 -1.99 12.11 11.07
CA VAL A 29 -3.24 11.71 11.74
C VAL A 29 -3.09 10.39 12.53
N GLY A 30 -2.04 9.61 12.27
CA GLY A 30 -1.75 8.36 12.98
C GLY A 30 -2.50 7.14 12.44
N ASN A 31 -2.77 7.10 11.13
CA ASN A 31 -3.52 6.00 10.53
C ASN A 31 -2.72 4.69 10.45
N GLU A 32 -3.41 3.57 10.71
CA GLU A 32 -2.93 2.23 10.33
C GLU A 32 -3.35 1.92 8.88
N VAL A 33 -2.40 1.41 8.09
CA VAL A 33 -2.56 1.21 6.63
C VAL A 33 -2.35 -0.25 6.25
N MET A 34 -3.21 -0.78 5.40
CA MET A 34 -3.02 -2.09 4.75
C MET A 34 -2.46 -1.89 3.35
N ILE A 35 -1.64 -2.82 2.86
CA ILE A 35 -1.17 -2.82 1.47
C ILE A 35 -2.07 -3.76 0.67
N GLY A 36 -2.65 -3.26 -0.41
CA GLY A 36 -3.47 -4.05 -1.33
C GLY A 36 -2.75 -4.25 -2.66
N ILE A 37 -2.71 -5.50 -3.14
CA ILE A 37 -2.04 -5.83 -4.40
C ILE A 37 -2.74 -5.17 -5.59
N ASP A 38 -4.07 -5.07 -5.57
CA ASP A 38 -4.92 -4.61 -6.68
C ASP A 38 -4.51 -5.24 -8.03
N ALA A 39 -4.54 -6.57 -8.04
CA ALA A 39 -4.05 -7.37 -9.15
C ALA A 39 -4.96 -7.22 -10.39
N HIS A 40 -4.36 -6.88 -11.53
CA HIS A 40 -4.99 -6.86 -12.84
C HIS A 40 -4.45 -7.99 -13.75
N ARG A 41 -3.41 -8.69 -13.30
CA ARG A 41 -2.89 -9.93 -13.90
C ARG A 41 -2.32 -10.87 -12.84
N PRO A 42 -2.24 -12.19 -13.10
CA PRO A 42 -1.69 -13.16 -12.14
C PRO A 42 -0.29 -12.81 -11.65
N MET A 43 0.54 -12.19 -12.50
CA MET A 43 1.92 -11.87 -12.15
C MET A 43 2.04 -10.80 -11.04
N ASP A 44 1.00 -10.00 -10.81
CA ASP A 44 1.02 -8.95 -9.79
C ASP A 44 1.12 -9.53 -8.36
N PHE A 45 0.72 -10.79 -8.15
CA PHE A 45 0.91 -11.50 -6.87
C PHE A 45 2.37 -11.81 -6.57
N TYR A 46 3.23 -11.82 -7.58
CA TYR A 46 4.65 -12.12 -7.47
C TYR A 46 5.52 -10.86 -7.48
N ASP A 47 4.92 -9.67 -7.54
CA ASP A 47 5.63 -8.40 -7.47
C ASP A 47 6.03 -8.06 -6.02
N THR A 48 7.02 -8.77 -5.51
CA THR A 48 7.57 -8.53 -4.17
C THR A 48 8.24 -7.16 -4.07
N LYS A 49 8.76 -6.65 -5.18
CA LYS A 49 9.45 -5.36 -5.24
C LYS A 49 8.52 -4.21 -4.87
N SER A 50 7.35 -4.11 -5.51
CA SER A 50 6.38 -3.04 -5.21
C SER A 50 5.85 -3.14 -3.77
N ILE A 51 5.73 -4.35 -3.22
CA ILE A 51 5.34 -4.56 -1.81
C ILE A 51 6.42 -4.00 -0.88
N GLU A 52 7.68 -4.37 -1.11
CA GLU A 52 8.81 -3.92 -0.29
C GLU A 52 9.02 -2.41 -0.37
N GLU A 53 8.87 -1.82 -1.56
CA GLU A 53 8.95 -0.37 -1.77
C GLU A 53 7.82 0.37 -1.04
N ALA A 54 6.59 -0.14 -1.10
CA ALA A 54 5.47 0.42 -0.35
C ALA A 54 5.69 0.34 1.17
N ILE A 55 6.16 -0.81 1.68
CA ILE A 55 6.50 -0.95 3.10
C ILE A 55 7.57 0.05 3.50
N ARG A 56 8.64 0.19 2.71
CA ARG A 56 9.75 1.11 2.98
C ARG A 56 9.28 2.56 3.00
N TYR A 57 8.52 2.98 2.00
CA TYR A 57 7.99 4.33 1.90
C TYR A 57 7.08 4.67 3.09
N LEU A 58 6.06 3.84 3.34
CA LEU A 58 5.12 4.06 4.44
C LEU A 58 5.83 4.07 5.81
N SER A 59 6.79 3.18 6.01
CA SER A 59 7.57 3.15 7.25
C SER A 59 8.45 4.40 7.41
N SER A 60 9.03 4.92 6.33
CA SER A 60 9.87 6.12 6.37
C SER A 60 9.13 7.39 6.79
N ILE A 61 7.82 7.45 6.54
CA ILE A 61 6.95 8.56 6.98
C ILE A 61 6.21 8.27 8.29
N GLY A 62 6.50 7.14 8.95
CA GLY A 62 5.92 6.80 10.26
C GLY A 62 4.56 6.11 10.22
N ILE A 63 4.10 5.62 9.06
CA ILE A 63 2.86 4.85 8.98
C ILE A 63 3.08 3.41 9.45
N LYS A 64 2.18 2.94 10.31
CA LYS A 64 2.11 1.54 10.72
C LYS A 64 1.40 0.70 9.66
N VAL A 65 2.13 -0.24 9.06
CA VAL A 65 1.57 -1.20 8.10
C VAL A 65 0.93 -2.38 8.85
N SER A 66 -0.36 -2.61 8.62
CA SER A 66 -1.12 -3.72 9.21
C SER A 66 -0.86 -5.03 8.47
N GLN A 67 -0.57 -6.10 9.21
CA GLN A 67 -0.44 -7.45 8.68
C GLN A 67 -1.62 -8.35 9.06
N ARG A 68 -2.83 -7.80 9.21
CA ARG A 68 -4.01 -8.59 9.59
C ARG A 68 -4.26 -9.69 8.57
N LYS A 69 -3.88 -10.92 8.94
CA LYS A 69 -4.30 -12.13 8.23
C LYS A 69 -5.79 -12.30 8.45
N LEU A 70 -6.53 -12.59 7.37
CA LEU A 70 -7.94 -12.98 7.48
C LEU A 70 -8.04 -14.15 8.46
N LYS A 71 -8.83 -13.99 9.53
CA LYS A 71 -9.18 -15.12 10.39
C LYS A 71 -9.98 -16.09 9.51
N LYS A 72 -9.46 -17.29 9.28
CA LYS A 72 -10.25 -18.37 8.67
C LYS A 72 -11.52 -18.51 9.52
N ARG A 73 -12.68 -18.18 8.96
CA ARG A 73 -13.95 -18.63 9.55
C ARG A 73 -13.96 -20.14 9.37
N CYS A 74 -13.91 -20.88 10.47
CA CYS A 74 -14.33 -22.28 10.43
C CYS A 74 -15.79 -22.28 9.97
N LEU A 75 -16.06 -22.97 8.86
CA LEU A 75 -17.40 -23.35 8.44
C LEU A 75 -17.92 -24.45 9.36
#